data_AF-A0A8J8J863-F1
#
_entry.id   AF-A0A8J8J863-F1
#
_cell.length_a   1.000
_cell.length_b   1.000
_cell.length_c   1.000
_cell.angle_alpha   90.00
_cell.angle_beta   90.00
_cell.angle_gamma   90.00
#
_symmetry.space_group_name_H-M   'P 1'
#
loop_
_entity.id
_entity.type
_entity.pdbx_description
1 polymer ?
#
loop_
_entity_poly.entity_id
_entity_poly.type
_entity_poly.pdbx_seq_one_letter_code
_entity_poly.pdbx_strand_id
1 'polypeptide(L)'
;MGVLKQVLQALVQRISLNHLVVLWAVTLLSTFLFSLYTLADPSEAILTAVKFSFAYFLLLAIYNPYSIEASIKSCMLGYKLSDQEVQKILDAIDWAVTPKNFYVLILFYTFFGVFIAYKRPLFWMVLILWSVSAYFTQHAVRNCLNEKHS
;
A
#
# COMPACT_ATOMS: atom_id res chain seq x y z
N MET A 1 -24.96 9.45 -5.76
CA MET A 1 -23.48 9.52 -5.76
C MET A 1 -22.89 10.25 -4.54
N GLY A 2 -23.54 11.27 -3.96
CA GLY A 2 -23.01 12.03 -2.81
C GLY A 2 -22.89 11.24 -1.49
N VAL A 3 -23.89 10.42 -1.15
CA VAL A 3 -23.91 9.66 0.11
C VAL A 3 -22.81 8.60 0.16
N LEU A 4 -22.60 7.84 -0.92
CA LEU A 4 -21.52 6.83 -0.99
C LEU A 4 -20.14 7.47 -0.82
N LYS A 5 -19.91 8.64 -1.43
CA LYS A 5 -18.65 9.39 -1.30
C LYS A 5 -18.42 9.84 0.15
N GLN A 6 -19.46 10.35 0.81
CA GLN A 6 -19.38 10.78 2.22
C GLN A 6 -19.12 9.61 3.17
N VAL A 7 -19.80 8.48 2.97
CA VAL A 7 -19.57 7.26 3.76
C VAL A 7 -18.15 6.73 3.55
N LEU A 8 -17.67 6.72 2.30
CA LEU A 8 -16.30 6.30 2.00
C LEU A 8 -15.26 7.22 2.66
N GLN A 9 -15.47 8.54 2.61
CA GLN A 9 -14.60 9.51 3.28
C GLN A 9 -14.59 9.33 4.80
N ALA A 10 -15.75 9.12 5.42
CA ALA A 10 -15.87 8.88 6.85
C ALA A 10 -15.20 7.55 7.28
N LEU A 11 -15.28 6.51 6.45
CA LEU A 11 -14.59 5.24 6.69
C LEU A 11 -13.07 5.41 6.58
N VAL A 12 -12.58 6.11 5.56
CA VAL A 12 -11.15 6.40 5.38
C VAL A 12 -10.60 7.20 6.56
N GLN A 13 -11.35 8.17 7.07
CA GLN A 13 -10.97 8.96 8.24
C GLN A 13 -10.93 8.15 9.55
N ARG A 14 -11.64 7.02 9.64
CA ARG A 14 -11.66 6.15 10.83
C ARG A 14 -10.57 5.07 10.83
N ILE A 15 -9.78 4.97 9.77
CA ILE A 15 -8.72 3.96 9.70
C ILE A 15 -7.59 4.36 10.64
N SER A 16 -7.47 3.60 11.72
CA SER A 16 -6.37 3.69 12.68
C SER A 16 -5.21 2.76 12.30
N LEU A 17 -4.05 2.98 12.93
CA LEU A 17 -2.86 2.13 12.80
C LEU A 17 -3.11 0.64 13.01
N ASN A 18 -4.05 0.26 13.88
CA ASN A 18 -4.37 -1.15 14.10
C ASN A 18 -5.00 -1.80 12.86
N HIS A 19 -5.83 -1.05 12.12
CA HIS A 19 -6.39 -1.51 10.85
C HIS A 19 -5.31 -1.67 9.78
N LEU A 20 -4.28 -0.83 9.83
CA LEU A 20 -3.13 -0.87 8.92
C LEU A 20 -2.29 -2.14 9.10
N VAL A 21 -2.04 -2.55 10.35
CA VAL A 21 -1.32 -3.80 10.65
C VAL A 21 -2.07 -5.01 10.10
N VAL A 22 -3.39 -5.06 10.29
CA VAL A 22 -4.24 -6.12 9.74
C VAL A 22 -4.20 -6.10 8.21
N LEU A 23 -4.28 -4.92 7.60
CA LEU A 23 -4.25 -4.75 6.15
C LEU A 23 -2.91 -5.22 5.56
N TRP A 24 -1.79 -4.85 6.17
CA TRP A 24 -0.45 -5.28 5.77
C TRP A 24 -0.26 -6.77 5.95
N ALA A 25 -0.68 -7.34 7.08
CA ALA A 25 -0.62 -8.78 7.32
C ALA A 25 -1.43 -9.56 6.26
N VAL A 26 -2.65 -9.12 5.96
CA VAL A 26 -3.50 -9.71 4.90
C VAL A 26 -2.84 -9.55 3.53
N THR A 27 -2.23 -8.40 3.25
CA THR A 27 -1.56 -8.14 1.96
C THR A 27 -0.31 -9.01 1.77
N LEU A 28 0.51 -9.17 2.80
CA LEU A 28 1.69 -10.03 2.76
C LEU A 28 1.30 -11.51 2.68
N LEU A 29 0.32 -11.94 3.49
CA LEU A 29 -0.16 -13.33 3.49
C LEU A 29 -0.79 -13.71 2.16
N SER A 30 -1.64 -12.85 1.58
CA SER A 30 -2.26 -13.09 0.28
C SER A 30 -1.22 -13.12 -0.85
N THR A 31 -0.17 -12.29 -0.78
CA THR A 31 0.95 -12.33 -1.73
C THR A 31 1.72 -13.64 -1.63
N PHE A 32 1.98 -14.10 -0.41
CA PHE A 32 2.64 -15.37 -0.14
C PHE A 32 1.81 -16.56 -0.64
N LEU A 33 0.53 -16.62 -0.29
CA LEU A 33 -0.40 -17.67 -0.72
C LEU A 33 -0.59 -17.67 -2.24
N PHE A 34 -0.69 -16.49 -2.86
CA PHE A 34 -0.74 -16.37 -4.32
C PHE A 34 0.52 -16.95 -4.96
N SER A 35 1.68 -16.64 -4.40
CA SER A 35 2.92 -17.21 -4.89
C SER A 35 2.88 -18.74 -4.79
N LEU A 36 2.54 -19.31 -3.64
CA LEU A 36 2.40 -20.77 -3.48
C LEU A 36 1.38 -21.40 -4.45
N TYR A 37 0.23 -20.76 -4.67
CA TYR A 37 -0.84 -21.28 -5.52
C TYR A 37 -0.49 -21.22 -7.02
N THR A 38 0.29 -20.25 -7.44
CA THR A 38 0.58 -20.03 -8.86
C THR A 38 1.58 -21.04 -9.44
N LEU A 39 2.21 -21.84 -8.57
CA LEU A 39 3.40 -22.63 -8.89
C LEU A 39 3.07 -24.12 -8.89
N ALA A 40 3.24 -24.74 -10.07
CA ALA A 40 3.13 -26.20 -10.26
C ALA A 40 4.44 -26.94 -9.93
N ASP A 41 5.57 -26.21 -9.86
CA ASP A 41 6.90 -26.73 -9.54
C ASP A 41 7.48 -25.97 -8.32
N PRO A 42 7.79 -26.65 -7.20
CA PRO A 42 8.29 -26.03 -5.98
C PRO A 42 9.63 -25.31 -6.14
N SER A 43 10.45 -25.71 -7.11
CA SER A 43 11.80 -25.18 -7.33
C SER A 43 11.79 -23.76 -7.91
N GLU A 44 10.87 -23.46 -8.82
CA GLU A 44 10.63 -22.10 -9.33
C GLU A 44 9.75 -21.26 -8.39
N ALA A 45 9.20 -21.90 -7.35
CA ALA A 45 8.20 -21.29 -6.49
C ALA A 45 8.76 -20.12 -5.68
N ILE A 46 9.91 -20.35 -5.08
CA ILE A 46 10.59 -19.37 -4.23
C ILE A 46 11.07 -18.20 -5.08
N LEU A 47 11.66 -18.45 -6.25
CA LEU A 47 12.19 -17.39 -7.12
C LEU A 47 11.06 -16.48 -7.62
N THR A 48 9.91 -17.05 -7.98
CA THR A 48 8.75 -16.28 -8.45
C THR A 48 8.05 -15.55 -7.31
N ALA A 49 7.96 -16.16 -6.12
CA ALA A 49 7.47 -15.50 -4.90
C ALA A 49 8.34 -14.28 -4.52
N VAL A 50 9.65 -14.43 -4.61
CA VAL A 50 10.63 -13.36 -4.37
C VAL A 50 10.47 -12.27 -5.43
N LYS A 51 10.30 -12.60 -6.71
CA LYS A 51 10.03 -11.60 -7.77
C LYS A 51 8.74 -10.81 -7.51
N PHE A 52 7.65 -11.49 -7.14
CA PHE A 52 6.36 -10.85 -6.82
C PHE A 52 6.45 -9.97 -5.57
N SER A 53 7.04 -10.50 -4.51
CA SER A 53 7.22 -9.77 -3.24
C SER A 53 8.17 -8.59 -3.42
N PHE A 54 9.27 -8.77 -4.17
CA PHE A 54 10.20 -7.69 -4.50
C PHE A 54 9.52 -6.60 -5.31
N ALA A 55 8.71 -6.94 -6.32
CA ALA A 55 7.93 -5.95 -7.06
C ALA A 55 6.97 -5.16 -6.15
N TYR A 56 6.33 -5.83 -5.18
CA TYR A 56 5.49 -5.18 -4.16
C TYR A 56 6.27 -4.28 -3.19
N PHE A 57 7.45 -4.71 -2.74
CA PHE A 57 8.30 -3.89 -1.87
C PHE A 57 8.92 -2.71 -2.61
N LEU A 58 9.34 -2.90 -3.86
CA LEU A 58 9.81 -1.83 -4.73
C LEU A 58 8.69 -0.81 -4.99
N LEU A 59 7.47 -1.30 -5.14
CA LEU A 59 6.24 -0.51 -5.29
C LEU A 59 6.00 0.36 -4.05
N LEU A 60 6.08 -0.21 -2.86
CA LEU A 60 5.97 0.52 -1.58
C LEU A 60 7.12 1.54 -1.42
N ALA A 61 8.34 1.16 -1.76
CA ALA A 61 9.55 1.98 -1.57
C ALA A 61 9.71 3.13 -2.58
N ILE A 62 9.28 2.96 -3.85
CA ILE A 62 9.32 4.03 -4.86
C ILE A 62 8.16 5.00 -4.64
N TYR A 63 6.99 4.46 -4.31
CA TYR A 63 5.78 5.27 -4.22
C TYR A 63 5.71 6.07 -2.93
N ASN A 64 6.18 5.51 -1.81
CA ASN A 64 6.05 6.19 -0.54
C ASN A 64 7.12 5.84 0.51
N PRO A 65 8.41 6.06 0.19
CA PRO A 65 9.48 5.83 1.15
C PRO A 65 9.26 6.67 2.42
N TYR A 66 8.80 7.92 2.24
CA TYR A 66 8.52 8.85 3.32
C TYR A 66 7.34 8.43 4.20
N SER A 67 6.23 7.92 3.64
CA SER A 67 5.11 7.47 4.47
C SER A 67 5.39 6.17 5.21
N ILE A 68 6.16 5.24 4.62
CA ILE A 68 6.57 4.02 5.33
C ILE A 68 7.52 4.39 6.47
N GLU A 69 8.51 5.24 6.18
CA GLU A 69 9.44 5.74 7.18
C GLU A 69 8.70 6.48 8.31
N ALA A 70 7.75 7.35 7.98
CA ALA A 70 6.92 8.06 8.95
C ALA A 70 6.02 7.12 9.77
N SER A 71 5.43 6.11 9.12
CA SER A 71 4.64 5.07 9.78
C SER A 71 5.48 4.34 10.81
N ILE A 72 6.69 3.92 10.45
CA ILE A 72 7.57 3.18 11.36
C ILE A 72 8.08 4.12 12.46
N LYS A 73 8.71 5.24 12.07
CA LYS A 73 9.38 6.13 13.03
C LYS A 73 8.39 6.84 13.94
N SER A 74 7.41 7.54 13.39
CA SER A 74 6.52 8.37 14.20
C SER A 74 5.34 7.60 14.72
N CYS A 75 4.67 6.81 13.87
CA CYS A 75 3.42 6.17 14.25
C CYS A 75 3.60 4.92 15.11
N MET A 76 4.55 4.04 14.79
CA MET A 76 4.83 2.82 15.56
C MET A 76 5.84 3.03 16.69
N LEU A 77 6.97 3.68 16.40
CA LEU A 77 8.07 3.84 17.37
C LEU A 77 7.98 5.13 18.20
N GLY A 78 7.07 6.04 17.86
CA GLY A 78 6.82 7.25 18.66
C GLY A 78 7.87 8.35 18.51
N TYR A 79 8.76 8.29 17.51
CA TYR A 79 9.72 9.37 17.26
C TYR A 79 9.01 10.66 16.85
N LYS A 80 9.51 11.77 17.39
CA LYS A 80 9.05 13.11 17.04
C LYS A 80 9.73 13.56 15.75
N LEU A 81 8.93 13.73 14.69
CA LEU A 81 9.36 14.34 13.43
C LEU A 81 9.29 15.86 13.54
N SER A 82 10.15 16.56 12.80
CA SER A 82 10.08 18.01 12.66
C SER A 82 8.88 18.44 11.80
N ASP A 83 8.37 19.65 12.01
CA ASP A 83 7.21 20.17 11.26
C ASP A 83 7.47 20.20 9.74
N GLN A 84 8.72 20.46 9.33
CA GLN A 84 9.14 20.40 7.93
C GLN A 84 9.07 18.97 7.35
N GLU A 85 9.48 17.96 8.13
CA GLU A 85 9.36 16.57 7.71
C GLU A 85 7.90 16.14 7.61
N VAL A 86 7.08 16.50 8.60
CA VAL A 86 5.64 16.21 8.60
C VAL A 86 4.97 16.81 7.38
N GLN A 87 5.21 18.09 7.08
CA GLN A 87 4.62 18.75 5.91
C GLN A 87 5.07 18.07 4.61
N LYS A 88 6.35 17.73 4.49
CA LYS A 88 6.87 17.01 3.31
C LYS A 88 6.18 15.65 3.12
N ILE A 89 5.91 14.92 4.20
CA ILE A 89 5.20 13.64 4.16
C ILE A 89 3.74 13.86 3.76
N LEU A 90 3.05 14.85 4.35
CA LEU A 90 1.67 15.17 4.02
C LEU A 90 1.51 15.59 2.55
N ASP A 91 2.41 16.42 2.02
CA ASP A 91 2.42 16.82 0.62
C ASP A 91 2.64 15.62 -0.32
N ALA A 92 3.55 14.72 0.06
CA ALA A 92 3.79 13.48 -0.68
C ALA A 92 2.57 12.54 -0.66
N ILE A 93 1.89 12.43 0.49
CA ILE A 93 0.63 11.70 0.64
C ILE A 93 -0.44 12.31 -0.27
N ASP A 94 -0.63 13.63 -0.25
CA ASP A 94 -1.67 14.30 -1.05
C ASP A 94 -1.41 14.16 -2.56
N TRP A 95 -0.15 14.25 -2.98
CA TRP A 95 0.25 13.94 -4.35
C TRP A 95 -0.06 12.48 -4.72
N ALA A 96 0.26 11.54 -3.85
CA ALA A 96 0.08 10.10 -4.05
C ALA A 96 -1.40 9.71 -4.18
N VAL A 97 -2.26 10.16 -3.25
CA VAL A 97 -3.69 9.79 -3.24
C VAL A 97 -4.53 10.52 -4.29
N THR A 98 -3.93 11.46 -5.04
CA THR A 98 -4.60 12.12 -6.16
C THR A 98 -5.00 11.09 -7.23
N PRO A 99 -6.28 11.00 -7.65
CA PRO A 99 -6.75 9.94 -8.54
C PRO A 99 -5.92 9.77 -9.81
N LYS A 100 -5.52 10.87 -10.46
CA LYS A 100 -4.70 10.85 -11.67
C LYS A 100 -3.37 10.12 -11.45
N ASN A 101 -2.68 10.43 -10.37
CA ASN A 101 -1.38 9.83 -10.05
C ASN A 101 -1.59 8.37 -9.64
N PHE A 102 -2.57 8.11 -8.78
CA PHE A 102 -2.93 6.76 -8.35
C PHE A 102 -3.26 5.82 -9.52
N TYR A 103 -3.97 6.29 -10.55
CA TYR A 103 -4.23 5.52 -11.77
C TYR A 103 -2.96 5.23 -12.57
N VAL A 104 -2.07 6.21 -12.74
CA VAL A 104 -0.77 6.01 -13.44
C VAL A 104 0.04 4.93 -12.73
N LEU A 105 0.00 4.91 -11.41
CA LEU A 105 0.65 3.89 -10.59
C LEU A 105 0.02 2.51 -10.78
N ILE A 106 -1.30 2.38 -10.67
CA ILE A 106 -2.00 1.12 -10.95
C ILE A 106 -1.66 0.60 -12.36
N LEU A 107 -1.62 1.48 -13.37
CA LEU A 107 -1.26 1.11 -14.74
C LEU A 107 0.19 0.65 -14.86
N PHE A 108 1.12 1.36 -14.24
CA PHE A 108 2.52 0.95 -14.17
C PHE A 108 2.65 -0.44 -13.52
N TYR A 109 1.96 -0.68 -12.40
CA TYR A 109 1.98 -1.98 -11.71
C TYR A 109 1.31 -3.10 -12.51
N THR A 110 0.21 -2.78 -13.19
CA THR A 110 -0.45 -3.69 -14.12
C THR A 110 0.52 -4.09 -15.21
N PHE A 111 1.26 -3.14 -15.80
CA PHE A 111 2.24 -3.43 -16.85
C PHE A 111 3.31 -4.42 -16.38
N PHE A 112 3.95 -4.18 -15.24
CA PHE A 112 4.99 -5.10 -14.72
C PHE A 112 4.43 -6.46 -14.27
N GLY A 113 3.29 -6.48 -13.60
CA GLY A 113 2.70 -7.73 -13.11
C GLY A 113 2.05 -8.57 -14.23
N VAL A 114 1.60 -7.93 -15.31
CA VAL A 114 1.08 -8.61 -16.52
C VAL A 114 2.17 -9.47 -17.16
N PHE A 115 3.42 -9.02 -17.21
CA PHE A 115 4.53 -9.84 -17.74
C PHE A 115 4.77 -11.14 -16.96
N ILE A 116 4.34 -11.19 -15.69
CA ILE A 116 4.66 -12.30 -14.79
C ILE A 116 3.46 -13.26 -14.62
N ALA A 117 2.22 -12.76 -14.50
CA ALA A 117 1.07 -13.62 -14.20
C ALA A 117 -0.29 -13.18 -14.77
N TYR A 118 -0.36 -12.44 -15.89
CA TYR A 118 -1.64 -11.93 -16.42
C TYR A 118 -2.72 -13.00 -16.68
N LYS A 119 -2.29 -14.23 -16.98
CA LYS A 119 -3.19 -15.37 -17.25
C LYS A 119 -3.87 -15.94 -16.00
N ARG A 120 -3.52 -15.46 -14.80
CA ARG A 120 -4.04 -15.98 -13.52
C ARG A 120 -5.06 -14.98 -12.94
N PRO A 121 -6.33 -15.35 -12.76
CA PRO A 121 -7.35 -14.47 -12.17
C PRO A 121 -6.96 -13.93 -10.78
N LEU A 122 -6.24 -14.73 -10.00
CA LEU A 122 -5.74 -14.34 -8.68
C LEU A 122 -4.74 -13.18 -8.73
N PHE A 123 -3.98 -13.01 -9.82
CA PHE A 123 -3.09 -11.86 -9.98
C PHE A 123 -3.86 -10.54 -9.89
N TRP A 124 -5.01 -10.47 -10.54
CA TRP A 124 -5.86 -9.28 -10.54
C TRP A 124 -6.45 -9.00 -9.16
N MET A 125 -6.82 -10.03 -8.40
CA MET A 125 -7.29 -9.87 -7.02
C MET A 125 -6.18 -9.32 -6.11
N VAL A 126 -4.96 -9.86 -6.23
CA VAL A 126 -3.79 -9.41 -5.47
C VAL A 126 -3.44 -7.97 -5.82
N LEU A 127 -3.48 -7.59 -7.10
CA LEU A 127 -3.21 -6.21 -7.54
C LEU A 127 -4.24 -5.20 -6.98
N ILE A 128 -5.53 -5.57 -6.97
CA ILE A 128 -6.58 -4.75 -6.33
C ILE A 128 -6.29 -4.62 -4.83
N LEU A 129 -5.97 -5.72 -4.17
CA LEU A 129 -5.67 -5.72 -2.73
C LEU A 129 -4.44 -4.86 -2.42
N TRP A 130 -3.39 -4.93 -3.24
CA TRP A 130 -2.21 -4.09 -3.10
C TRP A 130 -2.53 -2.60 -3.25
N SER A 131 -3.36 -2.27 -4.24
CA SER A 131 -3.78 -0.88 -4.50
C SER A 131 -4.60 -0.32 -3.33
N VAL A 132 -5.56 -1.12 -2.84
CA VAL A 132 -6.36 -0.80 -1.66
C VAL A 132 -5.47 -0.64 -0.42
N SER A 133 -4.51 -1.55 -0.24
CA SER A 133 -3.56 -1.53 0.87
C SER A 133 -2.69 -0.28 0.87
N ALA A 134 -2.13 0.07 -0.28
CA ALA A 134 -1.33 1.27 -0.47
C ALA A 134 -2.16 2.54 -0.21
N TYR A 135 -3.38 2.61 -0.75
CA TYR A 135 -4.28 3.76 -0.56
C TYR A 135 -4.59 4.00 0.91
N PHE A 136 -5.03 2.97 1.63
CA PHE A 136 -5.34 3.10 3.05
C PHE A 136 -4.11 3.33 3.91
N THR A 137 -2.94 2.86 3.49
CA THR A 137 -1.69 3.16 4.17
C THR A 137 -1.39 4.66 4.20
N GLN A 138 -1.58 5.34 3.06
CA GLN A 138 -1.37 6.79 2.99
C GLN A 138 -2.30 7.57 3.93
N HIS A 139 -3.58 7.20 3.96
CA HIS A 139 -4.56 7.87 4.81
C HIS A 139 -4.34 7.62 6.29
N ALA A 140 -3.95 6.40 6.67
CA ALA A 140 -3.66 6.07 8.06
C ALA A 140 -2.42 6.81 8.58
N VAL A 141 -1.36 6.94 7.75
CA VAL A 141 -0.18 7.72 8.10
C VAL A 141 -0.54 9.21 8.25
N ARG A 142 -1.35 9.75 7.32
CA ARG A 142 -1.88 11.12 7.44
C ARG A 142 -2.61 11.34 8.76
N ASN A 143 -3.56 10.47 9.09
CA ASN A 143 -4.36 10.59 10.31
C ASN A 143 -3.47 10.53 11.56
N CYS A 144 -2.54 9.58 11.60
CA CYS A 144 -1.56 9.48 12.69
C CYS A 144 -0.72 10.75 12.87
N LEU A 145 -0.18 11.31 11.78
CA LEU A 145 0.63 12.52 11.84
C LEU A 145 -0.22 13.71 12.31
N ASN A 146 -1.45 13.84 11.80
CA ASN A 146 -2.36 14.89 12.24
C ASN A 146 -2.74 14.76 13.73
N GLU A 147 -2.94 13.54 14.24
CA GLU A 147 -3.24 13.30 15.67
C GLU A 147 -2.04 13.59 16.58
N LYS A 148 -0.81 13.33 16.12
CA LYS A 148 0.41 13.53 16.94
C LYS A 148 0.98 14.94 16.88
N HIS A 149 0.64 15.71 15.84
CA HIS A 149 1.25 17.01 15.55
C HIS A 149 0.24 18.17 15.38
N SER A 150 -1.06 17.97 15.65
CA SER A 150 -2.03 19.06 15.87
C SER A 150 -2.07 19.49 17.34
#